data_AF-A0A1H3MCT8-F1
#
_entry.id   AF-A0A1H3MCT8-F1
#
_cell.length_a   1.000
_cell.length_b   1.000
_cell.length_c   1.000
_cell.angle_alpha   90.00
_cell.angle_beta   90.00
_cell.angle_gamma   90.00
#
_symmetry.space_group_name_H-M   'P 1'
#
loop_
_entity.id
_entity.type
_entity.pdbx_description
1 polymer ?
#
loop_
_entity_poly.entity_id
_entity_poly.type
_entity_poly.pdbx_seq_one_letter_code
_entity_poly.pdbx_strand_id
1 'polypeptide(L)'
;MGNDQRVHTHISGVKDDAVRFTAALEQSLEYASEHEDETRAVLSNYTEIHEAVIAGMILPAWPTKNNQASVERLAQLAVDDGLLSEERNLDELLA
;
A
#
# COMPACT_ATOMS: atom_id res chain seq x y z
N MET A 1 27.26 22.82 17.47
CA MET A 1 27.32 22.34 16.06
C MET A 1 27.25 20.81 15.96
N GLY A 2 26.48 20.11 16.81
CA GLY A 2 26.48 18.62 16.85
C GLY A 2 25.12 17.94 16.73
N ASN A 3 24.01 18.69 16.74
CA ASN A 3 22.66 18.13 16.67
C ASN A 3 22.09 18.08 15.25
N ASP A 4 22.29 19.11 14.42
CA ASP A 4 21.74 19.15 13.05
C ASP A 4 22.26 18.01 12.17
N GLN A 5 23.56 17.68 12.26
CA GLN A 5 24.15 16.63 11.43
C GLN A 5 23.57 15.24 11.76
N ARG A 6 23.14 14.98 13.01
CA ARG A 6 22.62 13.68 13.43
C ARG A 6 21.17 13.47 13.01
N VAL A 7 20.36 14.53 13.09
CA VAL A 7 18.95 14.49 12.66
C VAL A 7 18.87 14.33 11.14
N HIS A 8 19.71 15.04 10.38
CA HIS A 8 19.80 14.89 8.93
C HIS A 8 20.22 13.48 8.50
N THR A 9 21.22 12.87 9.14
CA THR A 9 21.63 11.50 8.80
C THR A 9 20.54 10.47 9.12
N HIS A 10 19.77 10.67 10.19
CA HIS A 10 18.70 9.74 10.58
C HIS A 10 17.48 9.82 9.64
N ILE A 11 17.06 11.04 9.27
CA ILE A 11 15.95 11.24 8.33
C ILE A 11 16.33 10.75 6.93
N SER A 12 17.57 10.98 6.48
CA SER A 12 18.03 10.45 5.19
C SER A 12 18.08 8.91 5.16
N GLY A 13 18.44 8.26 6.28
CA GLY A 13 18.39 6.80 6.41
C GLY A 13 16.97 6.25 6.29
N VAL A 14 15.99 6.86 6.98
CA VAL A 14 14.57 6.47 6.90
C VAL A 14 14.03 6.61 5.47
N LYS A 15 14.46 7.63 4.72
CA LYS A 15 14.05 7.80 3.32
C LYS A 15 14.59 6.70 2.40
N ASP A 16 15.84 6.29 2.58
CA ASP A 16 16.43 5.19 1.81
C ASP A 16 15.75 3.85 2.14
N ASP A 17 15.47 3.58 3.41
CA ASP A 17 14.73 2.40 3.83
C ASP A 17 13.31 2.37 3.24
N ALA A 18 12.62 3.52 3.22
CA ALA A 18 11.29 3.63 2.61
C ALA A 18 11.33 3.33 1.10
N VAL A 19 12.30 3.87 0.35
CA VAL A 19 12.45 3.60 -1.09
C VAL A 19 12.70 2.11 -1.35
N ARG A 20 13.58 1.47 -0.57
CA ARG A 20 13.87 0.04 -0.69
C ARG A 20 12.66 -0.82 -0.34
N PHE A 21 11.92 -0.43 0.68
CA PHE A 21 10.70 -1.11 1.10
C PHE A 21 9.62 -1.02 0.02
N THR A 22 9.38 0.16 -0.56
CA THR A 22 8.45 0.32 -1.68
C THR A 22 8.85 -0.55 -2.87
N ALA A 23 10.14 -0.58 -3.24
CA ALA A 23 10.61 -1.44 -4.32
C ALA A 23 10.42 -2.94 -4.03
N ALA A 24 10.60 -3.37 -2.77
CA ALA A 24 10.34 -4.74 -2.36
C ALA A 24 8.85 -5.10 -2.39
N LEU A 25 7.98 -4.17 -1.98
CA LEU A 25 6.53 -4.34 -2.07
C LEU A 25 6.06 -4.44 -3.53
N GLU A 26 6.57 -3.58 -4.42
CA GLU A 26 6.25 -3.66 -5.85
C GLU A 26 6.62 -5.02 -6.45
N GLN A 27 7.81 -5.55 -6.11
CA GLN A 27 8.21 -6.90 -6.52
C GLN A 27 7.31 -7.98 -5.92
N SER A 28 6.92 -7.83 -4.65
CA SER A 28 6.01 -8.78 -3.99
C SER A 28 4.61 -8.79 -4.61
N LEU A 29 4.10 -7.62 -5.02
CA LEU A 29 2.78 -7.47 -5.65
C LEU A 29 2.77 -8.01 -7.08
N GLU A 30 3.85 -7.76 -7.84
CA GLU A 30 4.04 -8.36 -9.16
C GLU A 30 4.08 -9.88 -9.06
N TYR A 31 4.88 -10.42 -8.13
CA TYR A 31 4.98 -11.85 -7.89
C TYR A 31 3.60 -12.45 -7.54
N ALA A 32 2.84 -11.79 -6.67
CA ALA A 32 1.50 -12.25 -6.29
C ALA A 32 0.52 -12.28 -7.47
N SER A 33 0.65 -11.33 -8.40
CA SER A 33 -0.14 -11.28 -9.63
C SER A 33 0.21 -12.43 -10.60
N GLU A 34 1.49 -12.77 -10.70
CA GLU A 34 1.98 -13.83 -11.59
C GLU A 34 1.80 -15.24 -11.01
N HIS A 35 1.67 -15.37 -9.68
CA HIS A 35 1.63 -16.64 -8.95
C HIS A 35 0.37 -16.74 -8.09
N GLU A 36 -0.80 -16.76 -8.73
CA GLU A 36 -2.10 -16.73 -8.04
C GLU A 36 -2.28 -17.94 -7.08
N ASP A 37 -1.87 -19.14 -7.51
CA ASP A 37 -2.00 -20.36 -6.70
C ASP A 37 -1.14 -20.31 -5.42
N GLU A 38 0.09 -19.83 -5.54
CA GLU A 38 0.99 -19.65 -4.39
C GLU A 38 0.46 -18.58 -3.45
N THR A 39 0.01 -17.46 -4.00
CA THR A 39 -0.61 -16.35 -3.24
C THR A 39 -1.83 -16.82 -2.46
N ARG A 40 -2.67 -17.65 -3.10
CA ARG A 40 -3.85 -18.26 -2.49
C ARG A 40 -3.48 -19.17 -1.33
N ALA A 41 -2.43 -19.98 -1.49
CA ALA A 41 -1.99 -20.92 -0.45
C ALA A 41 -1.56 -20.19 0.84
N VAL A 42 -0.97 -18.98 0.73
CA VAL A 42 -0.54 -18.20 1.92
C VAL A 42 -1.70 -17.85 2.85
N LEU A 43 -2.94 -17.71 2.34
CA LEU A 43 -4.11 -17.38 3.17
C LEU A 43 -4.29 -18.35 4.36
N SER A 44 -3.96 -19.62 4.18
CA SER A 44 -4.06 -20.63 5.23
C SER A 44 -3.05 -20.46 6.37
N ASN A 45 -1.97 -19.69 6.16
CA ASN A 45 -0.92 -19.48 7.15
C ASN A 45 -1.30 -18.46 8.22
N TYR A 46 -2.25 -17.57 7.93
CA TYR A 46 -2.63 -16.46 8.82
C TYR A 46 -4.13 -16.27 8.97
N THR A 47 -4.95 -17.09 8.31
CA THR A 47 -6.41 -17.10 8.45
C THR A 47 -6.91 -18.51 8.78
N GLU A 48 -8.05 -18.58 9.45
CA GLU A 48 -8.75 -19.84 9.77
C GLU A 48 -9.84 -20.18 8.73
N ILE A 49 -9.70 -19.67 7.50
CA ILE A 49 -10.68 -19.91 6.43
C ILE A 49 -10.56 -21.36 5.95
N HIS A 50 -11.69 -22.07 5.87
CA HIS A 50 -11.71 -23.43 5.32
C HIS A 50 -11.16 -23.49 3.89
N GLU A 51 -10.38 -24.53 3.60
CA GLU A 51 -9.71 -24.73 2.30
C GLU A 51 -10.68 -24.64 1.10
N ALA A 52 -11.87 -25.24 1.23
CA ALA A 52 -12.89 -25.18 0.18
C ALA A 52 -13.37 -23.75 -0.13
N VAL A 53 -13.33 -22.85 0.86
CA VAL A 53 -13.63 -21.43 0.66
C VAL A 53 -12.45 -20.74 -0.02
N ILE A 54 -11.22 -20.97 0.46
CA ILE A 54 -9.99 -20.42 -0.15
C ILE A 54 -9.88 -20.79 -1.64
N ALA A 55 -10.21 -22.03 -2.00
CA ALA A 55 -10.17 -22.50 -3.38
C ALA A 55 -11.15 -21.76 -4.31
N GLY A 56 -12.28 -21.28 -3.78
CA GLY A 56 -13.32 -20.57 -4.53
C GLY A 56 -13.22 -19.04 -4.50
N MET A 57 -12.26 -18.46 -3.76
CA MET A 57 -12.14 -17.01 -3.63
C MET A 57 -11.66 -16.36 -4.93
N ILE A 58 -12.25 -15.22 -5.28
CA ILE A 58 -11.65 -14.32 -6.27
C ILE A 58 -10.58 -13.51 -5.55
N LEU A 59 -9.32 -13.63 -5.98
CA LEU A 59 -8.22 -12.86 -5.40
C LEU A 59 -8.22 -11.42 -5.91
N PRO A 60 -7.68 -10.46 -5.13
CA PRO A 60 -7.52 -9.08 -5.59
C PRO A 60 -6.46 -8.98 -6.69
N ALA A 61 -6.52 -7.91 -7.49
CA ALA A 61 -5.68 -7.71 -8.68
C ALA A 61 -4.27 -7.11 -8.43
N TRP A 62 -3.76 -7.21 -7.19
CA TRP A 62 -2.44 -6.76 -6.69
C TRP A 62 -1.69 -5.68 -7.52
N PRO A 63 -2.25 -4.48 -7.73
CA PRO A 63 -1.62 -3.46 -8.57
C PRO A 63 -0.34 -2.92 -7.91
N THR A 64 0.73 -2.77 -8.70
CA THR A 64 2.02 -2.23 -8.22
C THR A 64 2.06 -0.71 -8.08
N LYS A 65 1.02 -0.01 -8.54
CA LYS A 65 0.92 1.45 -8.48
C LYS A 65 -0.44 1.89 -7.95
N ASN A 66 -0.43 3.02 -7.24
CA ASN A 66 -1.64 3.64 -6.71
C ASN A 66 -2.53 4.17 -7.83
N ASN A 67 -3.85 4.05 -7.66
CA ASN A 67 -4.84 4.68 -8.53
C ASN A 67 -5.23 6.05 -7.98
N GLN A 68 -4.41 7.06 -8.27
CA GLN A 68 -4.58 8.42 -7.75
C GLN A 68 -5.96 9.00 -8.09
N ALA A 69 -6.45 8.83 -9.31
CA ALA A 69 -7.77 9.31 -9.72
C ALA A 69 -8.92 8.72 -8.88
N SER A 70 -8.80 7.46 -8.45
CA SER A 70 -9.79 6.85 -7.57
C SER A 70 -9.76 7.44 -6.16
N VAL A 71 -8.56 7.73 -5.65
CA VAL A 71 -8.40 8.37 -4.33
C VAL A 71 -8.93 9.80 -4.36
N GLU A 72 -8.64 10.56 -5.42
CA GLU A 72 -9.20 11.90 -5.67
C GLU A 72 -10.72 11.86 -5.67
N ARG A 73 -11.32 10.88 -6.37
CA ARG A 73 -12.77 10.74 -6.40
C ARG A 73 -13.36 10.44 -5.02
N LEU A 74 -12.71 9.58 -4.24
CA LEU A 74 -13.15 9.27 -2.87
C LEU A 74 -13.02 10.48 -1.93
N ALA A 75 -11.94 11.26 -2.06
CA ALA A 75 -11.73 12.46 -1.25
C ALA A 75 -12.83 13.50 -1.52
N GLN A 76 -13.17 13.72 -2.79
CA GLN A 76 -14.26 14.62 -3.17
C GLN A 76 -15.61 14.15 -2.61
N LEU A 77 -15.95 12.87 -2.79
CA LEU A 77 -17.19 12.30 -2.25
C LEU A 77 -17.27 12.43 -0.73
N ALA A 78 -16.16 12.25 -0.01
CA ALA A 78 -16.13 12.37 1.44
C ALA A 78 -16.40 13.82 1.90
N VAL A 79 -16.00 14.83 1.13
CA VAL A 79 -16.34 16.24 1.42
C VAL A 79 -17.80 16.52 1.06
N ASP A 80 -18.26 16.07 -0.10
CA ASP A 80 -19.64 16.24 -0.57
C ASP A 80 -20.65 15.64 0.44
N ASP A 81 -20.33 14.48 1.00
CA ASP A 81 -21.16 13.77 1.99
C ASP A 81 -20.94 14.26 3.43
N GLY A 82 -20.06 15.25 3.65
CA GLY A 82 -19.79 15.86 4.95
C GLY A 82 -19.00 14.97 5.92
N LEU A 83 -18.35 13.91 5.42
CA LEU A 83 -17.43 13.06 6.19
C LEU A 83 -16.09 13.76 6.44
N LEU A 84 -15.67 14.63 5.52
CA LEU A 84 -14.51 15.51 5.65
C LEU A 84 -14.95 16.98 5.52
N SER A 85 -14.28 17.85 6.27
CA SER A 85 -14.56 19.30 6.24
C SER A 85 -13.95 20.02 5.03
N GLU A 86 -12.87 19.47 4.46
CA GLU A 86 -12.16 20.03 3.30
C GLU A 86 -11.33 18.95 2.60
N GLU A 87 -11.01 19.17 1.33
CA GLU A 87 -10.08 18.33 0.57
C GLU A 87 -8.64 18.53 1.06
N ARG A 88 -7.87 17.44 1.14
CA ARG A 88 -6.44 17.47 1.50
C ARG A 88 -5.59 17.35 0.26
N ASN A 89 -4.39 17.94 0.29
CA ASN A 89 -3.42 17.81 -0.79
C ASN A 89 -2.97 16.34 -0.92
N LEU A 90 -3.48 15.63 -1.92
CA LEU A 90 -3.16 14.23 -2.15
C LEU A 90 -1.75 14.03 -2.71
N ASP A 91 -1.21 15.01 -3.42
CA ASP A 91 0.16 14.94 -3.93
C ASP A 91 1.17 14.92 -2.76
N GLU A 92 0.89 15.61 -1.65
CA GLU A 92 1.71 15.54 -0.44
C GLU A 92 1.60 14.20 0.30
N LEU A 93 0.45 13.52 0.18
CA LEU A 93 0.20 12.25 0.87
C LEU A 93 0.70 11.04 0.09
N LEU A 94 0.74 11.13 -1.24
CA LEU A 94 1.12 10.05 -2.14
C LEU A 94 2.56 10.18 -2.67
N ALA A 95 3.30 11.21 -2.22
CA ALA A 95 4.69 11.51 -2.60
C ALA A 95 5.71 10.44 -2.19
#